data_AF-A0A0B5DDW2-F1
#
_entry.id   AF-A0A0B5DDW2-F1
#
_cell.length_a   1.000
_cell.length_b   1.000
_cell.length_c   1.000
_cell.angle_alpha   90.00
_cell.angle_beta   90.00
_cell.angle_gamma   90.00
#
_symmetry.space_group_name_H-M   'P 1'
#
loop_
_entity.id
_entity.type
_entity.pdbx_description
1 polymer ?
#
loop_
_entity_poly.entity_id
_entity_poly.type
_entity_poly.pdbx_seq_one_letter_code
_entity_poly.pdbx_strand_id
1 'polypeptide(L)'
;MPEPGRLDEPAVAERLSRLDLLLEQIEAAPGPMTGAAIEAVQALASVYGEALARIMDAADSRLVDRMAGDELIGHLLVLHGIHPEPPERRAARAVDGLRPAVRERGGDVELAGVEEGVAQVRLAAKGCGSSSAALEDAVREAVLALAPELSGVERAPGGEERRSAFVPLETLTVRTASAGERS
;
A
#
# COMPACT_ATOMS: atom_id res chain seq x y z
N MET A 1 14.94 -31.16 1.26
CA MET A 1 15.79 -30.61 2.33
C MET A 1 16.07 -29.16 1.97
N PRO A 2 15.55 -28.16 2.70
CA PRO A 2 15.91 -26.76 2.43
C PRO A 2 17.42 -26.59 2.62
N GLU A 3 18.08 -25.85 1.74
CA GLU A 3 19.51 -25.59 1.84
C GLU A 3 19.84 -24.90 3.17
N PRO A 4 20.89 -25.33 3.90
CA PRO A 4 21.23 -24.77 5.20
C PRO A 4 21.80 -23.35 5.01
N GLY A 5 20.95 -22.32 5.07
CA GLY A 5 21.42 -20.94 5.07
C GLY A 5 20.41 -19.85 4.71
N ARG A 6 19.29 -20.17 4.05
CA ARG A 6 18.26 -19.15 3.73
C ARG A 6 17.22 -19.08 4.85
N LEU A 7 16.91 -17.86 5.28
CA LEU A 7 15.83 -17.59 6.22
C LEU A 7 14.49 -17.76 5.50
N ASP A 8 13.53 -18.38 6.17
CA ASP A 8 12.13 -18.30 5.78
C ASP A 8 11.52 -16.99 6.29
N GLU A 9 10.30 -16.71 5.86
CA GLU A 9 9.60 -15.45 6.15
C GLU A 9 9.39 -15.21 7.67
N PRO A 10 8.99 -16.21 8.48
CA PRO A 10 8.95 -16.05 9.94
C PRO A 10 10.32 -15.73 10.55
N ALA A 11 11.39 -16.39 10.10
CA ALA A 11 12.73 -16.12 10.61
C ALA A 11 13.23 -14.72 10.20
N VAL A 12 12.87 -14.22 9.01
CA VAL A 12 13.13 -12.83 8.62
C VAL A 12 12.41 -11.87 9.55
N ALA A 13 11.11 -12.07 9.79
CA ALA A 13 10.33 -11.23 10.71
C ALA A 13 10.94 -11.19 12.12
N GLU A 14 11.34 -12.34 12.67
CA GLU A 14 12.02 -12.40 13.98
C GLU A 14 13.33 -11.60 13.98
N ARG A 15 14.11 -11.66 12.88
CA ARG A 15 15.36 -10.90 12.76
C ARG A 15 15.12 -9.41 12.67
N LEU A 16 14.07 -8.97 11.98
CA LEU A 16 13.68 -7.56 11.90
C LEU A 16 13.24 -7.05 13.27
N SER A 17 12.34 -7.74 13.97
CA SER A 17 11.93 -7.34 15.32
C SER A 17 13.11 -7.29 16.30
N ARG A 18 14.07 -8.21 16.17
CA ARG A 18 15.29 -8.18 16.97
C ARG A 18 16.19 -7.00 16.61
N LEU A 19 16.30 -6.66 15.33
CA LEU A 19 17.06 -5.51 14.87
C LEU A 19 16.48 -4.22 15.46
N ASP A 20 15.15 -4.05 15.42
CA ASP A 20 14.47 -2.87 15.97
C ASP A 20 14.78 -2.70 17.46
N LEU A 21 14.63 -3.77 18.25
CA LEU A 21 14.96 -3.77 19.68
C LEU A 21 16.42 -3.42 19.96
N LEU A 22 17.36 -3.85 19.10
CA LEU A 22 18.78 -3.53 19.25
C LEU A 22 19.07 -2.07 18.89
N LEU A 23 18.41 -1.53 17.86
CA LEU A 23 18.54 -0.13 17.47
C LEU A 23 17.98 0.79 18.56
N GLU A 24 16.80 0.48 19.12
CA GLU A 24 16.23 1.20 20.26
C GLU A 24 17.18 1.21 21.48
N GLN A 25 17.81 0.06 21.77
CA GLN A 25 18.79 -0.04 22.86
C GLN A 25 20.04 0.80 22.60
N ILE A 26 20.53 0.83 21.36
CA ILE A 26 21.67 1.66 20.96
C ILE A 26 21.30 3.14 21.15
N GLU A 27 20.15 3.57 20.65
CA GLU A 27 19.69 4.96 20.74
C GLU A 27 19.49 5.43 22.19
N ALA A 28 19.00 4.55 23.07
CA ALA A 28 18.83 4.85 24.49
C ALA A 28 20.15 4.88 25.28
N ALA A 29 21.23 4.31 24.76
CA ALA A 29 22.50 4.22 25.46
C ALA A 29 23.25 5.56 25.46
N PRO A 30 23.73 6.07 26.62
CA PRO A 30 24.50 7.30 26.67
C PRO A 30 25.97 7.05 26.32
N GLY A 31 26.58 8.02 25.60
CA GLY A 31 28.03 8.08 25.41
C GLY A 31 28.46 8.17 23.94
N PRO A 32 29.77 8.42 23.70
CA PRO A 32 30.30 8.64 22.36
C PRO A 32 30.23 7.41 21.45
N MET A 33 30.15 6.20 22.02
CA MET A 33 30.07 4.95 21.25
C MET A 33 28.73 4.77 20.54
N THR A 34 27.64 5.34 21.08
CA THR A 34 26.31 5.29 20.47
C THR A 34 26.29 5.94 19.09
N GLY A 35 26.88 7.13 18.97
CA GLY A 35 26.99 7.83 17.68
C GLY A 35 27.76 7.01 16.65
N ALA A 36 28.90 6.44 17.05
CA ALA A 36 29.70 5.59 16.16
C ALA A 36 28.97 4.29 15.74
N ALA A 37 28.15 3.71 16.62
CA ALA A 37 27.35 2.53 16.31
C ALA A 37 26.24 2.86 15.29
N ILE A 38 25.52 3.97 15.49
CA ILE A 38 24.49 4.45 14.55
C ILE A 38 25.12 4.77 13.20
N GLU A 39 26.24 5.50 13.18
CA GLU A 39 26.98 5.82 11.95
C GLU A 39 27.43 4.55 11.21
N ALA A 40 27.90 3.53 11.93
CA ALA A 40 28.30 2.26 11.32
C ALA A 40 27.12 1.53 10.66
N VAL A 41 25.94 1.52 11.30
CA VAL A 41 24.72 0.91 10.73
C VAL A 41 24.26 1.70 9.50
N GLN A 42 24.25 3.03 9.58
CA GLN A 42 23.88 3.90 8.45
C GLN A 42 24.85 3.72 7.26
N ALA A 43 26.15 3.66 7.52
CA ALA A 43 27.16 3.42 6.49
C ALA A 43 26.96 2.05 5.83
N LEU A 44 26.68 1.01 6.63
CA LEU A 44 26.40 -0.33 6.10
C LEU A 44 25.13 -0.35 5.24
N ALA A 45 24.04 0.25 5.72
CA ALA A 45 22.79 0.36 4.98
C ALA A 45 22.98 1.13 3.67
N SER A 46 23.76 2.21 3.68
CA SER A 46 24.09 2.99 2.48
C SER A 46 24.85 2.16 1.43
N VAL A 47 25.86 1.38 1.85
CA VAL A 47 26.61 0.49 0.94
C VAL A 47 25.72 -0.59 0.35
N TYR A 48 24.83 -1.19 1.14
CA TYR A 48 23.89 -2.19 0.62
C TYR A 48 22.81 -1.60 -0.28
N GLY A 49 22.33 -0.38 0.02
CA GLY A 49 21.42 0.36 -0.86
C GLY A 49 22.03 0.64 -2.23
N GLU A 50 23.28 1.10 -2.27
CA GLU A 50 24.02 1.31 -3.51
C GLU A 50 24.23 0.00 -4.30
N ALA A 51 24.53 -1.10 -3.60
CA ALA A 51 24.65 -2.41 -4.25
C ALA A 51 23.32 -2.87 -4.86
N LEU A 52 22.21 -2.69 -4.14
CA LEU A 52 20.87 -2.98 -4.65
C LEU A 52 20.52 -2.10 -5.86
N ALA A 53 20.83 -0.80 -5.82
CA ALA A 53 20.61 0.10 -6.94
C ALA A 53 21.32 -0.38 -8.22
N ARG A 54 22.59 -0.77 -8.10
CA ARG A 54 23.36 -1.32 -9.24
C ARG A 54 22.80 -2.63 -9.77
N ILE A 55 22.25 -3.49 -8.89
CA ILE A 55 21.57 -4.71 -9.32
C ILE A 55 20.32 -4.35 -10.13
N MET A 56 19.54 -3.37 -9.68
CA MET A 56 18.34 -2.89 -10.38
C MET A 56 18.69 -2.26 -11.73
N ASP A 57 19.75 -1.47 -11.82
CA ASP A 57 20.22 -0.86 -13.07
C ASP A 57 20.67 -1.89 -14.11
N ALA A 58 21.23 -3.02 -13.65
CA ALA A 58 21.70 -4.11 -14.50
C ALA A 58 20.59 -5.12 -14.87
N ALA A 59 19.44 -5.08 -14.18
CA ALA A 59 18.35 -6.03 -14.36
C ALA A 59 17.53 -5.72 -15.62
N ASP A 60 17.04 -6.78 -16.26
CA ASP A 60 16.00 -6.61 -17.29
C ASP A 60 14.63 -6.31 -16.65
N SER A 61 13.68 -5.82 -17.45
CA SER A 61 12.35 -5.43 -16.94
C SER A 61 11.63 -6.57 -16.22
N ARG A 62 11.80 -7.82 -16.66
CA ARG A 62 11.17 -8.99 -16.02
C ARG A 62 11.76 -9.26 -14.64
N LEU A 63 13.07 -9.12 -14.49
CA LEU A 63 13.73 -9.28 -13.20
C LEU A 63 13.35 -8.13 -12.26
N VAL A 64 13.31 -6.89 -12.76
CA VAL A 64 12.81 -5.72 -12.01
C VAL A 64 11.41 -5.97 -11.47
N ASP A 65 10.47 -6.41 -12.32
CA ASP A 65 9.09 -6.70 -11.91
C ASP A 65 9.02 -7.80 -10.84
N ARG A 66 9.83 -8.86 -10.97
CA ARG A 66 9.90 -9.92 -9.95
C ARG A 66 10.48 -9.43 -8.63
N MET A 67 11.51 -8.60 -8.67
CA MET A 67 12.15 -8.06 -7.45
C MET A 67 11.22 -7.08 -6.73
N ALA A 68 10.52 -6.21 -7.47
CA ALA A 68 9.52 -5.31 -6.90
C ALA A 68 8.26 -6.06 -6.39
N GLY A 69 7.98 -7.24 -6.95
CA GLY A 69 6.88 -8.10 -6.51
C GLY A 69 7.20 -9.01 -5.32
N ASP A 70 8.48 -9.18 -4.98
CA ASP A 70 8.92 -9.90 -3.78
C ASP A 70 8.77 -8.98 -2.56
N GLU A 71 8.14 -9.49 -1.50
CA GLU A 71 7.75 -8.66 -0.35
C GLU A 71 8.98 -8.08 0.37
N LEU A 72 9.97 -8.91 0.70
CA LEU A 72 11.17 -8.46 1.41
C LEU A 72 12.00 -7.51 0.53
N ILE A 73 12.23 -7.88 -0.74
CA ILE A 73 13.03 -7.06 -1.65
C ILE A 73 12.31 -5.74 -1.92
N GLY A 74 10.99 -5.75 -2.14
CA GLY A 74 10.18 -4.55 -2.32
C GLY A 74 10.34 -3.57 -1.17
N HIS A 75 10.23 -4.03 0.09
CA HIS A 75 10.44 -3.19 1.27
C HIS A 75 11.87 -2.62 1.33
N LEU A 76 12.90 -3.39 0.99
CA LEU A 76 14.28 -2.88 0.93
C LEU A 76 14.48 -1.83 -0.16
N LEU A 77 13.87 -2.02 -1.34
CA LEU A 77 13.93 -1.04 -2.42
C LEU A 77 13.28 0.28 -2.01
N VAL A 78 12.16 0.21 -1.28
CA VAL A 78 11.48 1.38 -0.72
C VAL A 78 12.35 2.06 0.34
N LEU A 79 12.91 1.31 1.30
CA LEU A 79 13.80 1.82 2.34
C LEU A 79 14.98 2.60 1.75
N HIS A 80 15.51 2.14 0.60
CA HIS A 80 16.62 2.79 -0.09
C HIS A 80 16.20 3.81 -1.15
N GLY A 81 14.91 4.08 -1.32
CA GLY A 81 14.41 5.08 -2.27
C GLY A 81 14.64 4.72 -3.75
N ILE A 82 14.78 3.44 -4.06
CA ILE A 82 15.10 2.90 -5.40
C ILE A 82 14.00 2.00 -5.97
N HIS A 83 12.81 2.00 -5.34
CA HIS A 83 11.69 1.22 -5.83
C HIS A 83 11.21 1.73 -7.22
N PRO A 84 11.01 0.85 -8.22
CA PRO A 84 10.70 1.27 -9.59
C PRO A 84 9.27 1.80 -9.76
N GLU A 85 8.32 1.28 -8.99
CA GLU A 85 6.96 1.84 -8.95
C GLU A 85 6.93 3.08 -8.03
N PRO A 86 6.23 4.16 -8.38
CA PRO A 86 6.06 5.32 -7.52
C PRO A 86 5.07 5.04 -6.36
N PRO A 87 5.10 5.87 -5.29
CA PRO A 87 4.28 5.70 -4.08
C PRO A 87 2.80 5.45 -4.35
N GLU A 88 2.22 6.18 -5.31
CA GLU A 88 0.79 6.14 -5.63
C GLU A 88 0.37 4.78 -6.19
N ARG A 89 1.25 4.17 -7.00
CA ARG A 89 1.00 2.83 -7.54
C ARG A 89 1.15 1.75 -6.47
N ARG A 90 2.07 1.92 -5.54
CA ARG A 90 2.23 1.00 -4.40
C ARG A 90 1.04 1.08 -3.44
N ALA A 91 0.59 2.30 -3.12
CA ALA A 91 -0.63 2.52 -2.36
C ALA A 91 -1.86 1.91 -3.04
N ALA A 92 -1.98 2.05 -4.37
CA ALA A 92 -3.08 1.45 -5.12
C ALA A 92 -3.06 -0.09 -5.00
N ARG A 93 -1.87 -0.70 -5.13
CA ARG A 93 -1.70 -2.15 -4.94
C ARG A 93 -2.07 -2.61 -3.53
N ALA A 94 -1.68 -1.86 -2.50
CA ALA A 94 -2.06 -2.15 -1.11
C ALA A 94 -3.59 -2.17 -0.96
N VAL A 95 -4.26 -1.14 -1.48
CA VAL A 95 -5.73 -1.03 -1.44
C VAL A 95 -6.38 -2.15 -2.23
N ASP A 96 -5.91 -2.45 -3.43
CA ASP A 96 -6.43 -3.54 -4.27
C ASP A 96 -6.29 -4.91 -3.60
N GLY A 97 -5.19 -5.13 -2.86
CA GLY A 97 -4.96 -6.35 -2.07
C GLY A 97 -6.00 -6.56 -0.97
N LEU A 98 -6.56 -5.48 -0.41
CA LEU A 98 -7.60 -5.55 0.63
C LEU A 98 -9.01 -5.78 0.07
N ARG A 99 -9.27 -5.46 -1.19
CA ARG A 99 -10.62 -5.52 -1.80
C ARG A 99 -11.33 -6.86 -1.63
N PRO A 100 -10.68 -8.04 -1.80
CA PRO A 100 -11.34 -9.32 -1.58
C PRO A 100 -11.91 -9.44 -0.15
N ALA A 101 -11.09 -9.16 0.86
CA ALA A 101 -11.49 -9.25 2.27
C ALA A 101 -12.57 -8.22 2.65
N VAL A 102 -12.54 -7.02 2.04
CA VAL A 102 -13.56 -5.98 2.25
C VAL A 102 -14.89 -6.37 1.60
N ARG A 103 -14.87 -6.95 0.40
CA ARG A 103 -16.06 -7.39 -0.32
C ARG A 103 -16.77 -8.56 0.35
N GLU A 104 -16.03 -9.48 0.95
CA GLU A 104 -16.60 -10.57 1.78
C GLU A 104 -17.46 -10.02 2.94
N ARG A 105 -17.15 -8.83 3.43
CA ARG A 105 -17.88 -8.11 4.49
C ARG A 105 -18.95 -7.17 3.94
N GLY A 106 -19.23 -7.23 2.63
CA GLY A 106 -20.23 -6.42 1.95
C GLY A 106 -19.83 -4.96 1.72
N GLY A 107 -18.53 -4.65 1.80
CA GLY A 107 -17.98 -3.33 1.51
C GLY A 107 -17.25 -3.24 0.17
N ASP A 108 -16.70 -2.07 -0.13
CA ASP A 108 -15.73 -1.83 -1.19
C ASP A 108 -14.70 -0.79 -0.72
N VAL A 109 -13.49 -0.88 -1.26
CA VAL A 109 -12.40 0.05 -1.01
C VAL A 109 -11.71 0.39 -2.33
N GLU A 110 -11.40 1.66 -2.52
CA GLU A 110 -10.66 2.15 -3.69
C GLU A 110 -9.76 3.33 -3.31
N LEU A 111 -8.59 3.40 -3.93
CA LEU A 111 -7.73 4.58 -3.85
C LEU A 111 -8.31 5.66 -4.76
N ALA A 112 -8.63 6.82 -4.19
CA ALA A 112 -9.08 8.00 -4.92
C ALA A 112 -7.92 8.78 -5.55
N GLY A 113 -6.77 8.78 -4.89
CA GLY A 113 -5.56 9.47 -5.31
C GLY A 113 -4.59 9.64 -4.15
N VAL A 114 -3.48 10.34 -4.41
CA VAL A 114 -2.55 10.80 -3.38
C VAL A 114 -2.39 12.30 -3.58
N GLU A 115 -2.63 13.08 -2.52
CA GLU A 115 -2.52 14.54 -2.53
C GLU A 115 -1.61 14.96 -1.37
N GLU A 116 -0.58 15.76 -1.66
CA GLU A 116 0.38 16.26 -0.66
C GLU A 116 1.00 15.17 0.23
N GLY A 117 1.20 13.98 -0.32
CA GLY A 117 1.75 12.82 0.39
C GLY A 117 0.74 12.04 1.24
N VAL A 118 -0.55 12.38 1.18
CA VAL A 118 -1.63 11.68 1.87
C VAL A 118 -2.42 10.84 0.86
N ALA A 119 -2.56 9.53 1.12
CA ALA A 119 -3.42 8.66 0.31
C ALA A 119 -4.90 8.90 0.65
N GLN A 120 -5.70 9.28 -0.35
CA GLN A 120 -7.13 9.40 -0.22
C GLN A 120 -7.82 8.10 -0.61
N VAL A 121 -8.63 7.54 0.29
CA VAL A 121 -9.32 6.27 0.07
C VAL A 121 -10.83 6.47 0.17
N ARG A 122 -11.60 5.89 -0.76
CA ARG A 122 -13.05 5.76 -0.62
C ARG A 122 -13.39 4.41 -0.03
N LEU A 123 -14.17 4.45 1.03
CA LEU A 123 -14.62 3.28 1.78
C LEU A 123 -16.13 3.22 1.74
N ALA A 124 -16.67 2.13 1.19
CA ALA A 124 -18.08 1.80 1.30
C ALA A 124 -18.18 0.61 2.27
N ALA A 125 -18.73 0.82 3.47
CA ALA A 125 -18.96 -0.27 4.43
C ALA A 125 -20.46 -0.40 4.73
N LYS A 126 -20.98 -1.63 4.74
CA LYS A 126 -22.34 -1.93 5.18
C LYS A 126 -22.32 -2.37 6.64
N GLY A 127 -22.40 -1.43 7.59
CA GLY A 127 -22.44 -1.76 9.02
C GLY A 127 -22.16 -0.59 9.97
N CYS A 128 -22.56 -0.75 11.25
CA CYS A 128 -22.42 0.22 12.33
C CYS A 128 -20.98 0.79 12.44
N GLY A 129 -20.85 2.06 12.84
CA GLY A 129 -19.62 2.88 12.77
C GLY A 129 -18.33 2.25 13.32
N SER A 130 -18.40 1.31 14.27
CA SER A 130 -17.21 0.61 14.80
C SER A 130 -16.53 -0.29 13.76
N SER A 131 -17.28 -0.83 12.80
CA SER A 131 -16.72 -1.64 11.70
C SER A 131 -15.95 -0.80 10.68
N SER A 132 -16.20 0.51 10.66
CA SER A 132 -15.60 1.42 9.69
C SER A 132 -14.21 1.92 10.12
N ALA A 133 -14.02 2.19 11.42
CA ALA A 133 -12.73 2.59 11.98
C ALA A 133 -11.67 1.47 11.89
N ALA A 134 -12.04 0.24 12.27
CA ALA A 134 -11.12 -0.90 12.15
C ALA A 134 -10.71 -1.19 10.70
N LEU A 135 -11.59 -0.90 9.74
CA LEU A 135 -11.26 -1.00 8.31
C LEU A 135 -10.35 0.14 7.85
N GLU A 136 -10.56 1.36 8.31
CA GLU A 136 -9.65 2.48 8.05
C GLU A 136 -8.23 2.19 8.56
N ASP A 137 -8.10 1.66 9.77
CA ASP A 137 -6.82 1.29 10.34
C ASP A 137 -6.14 0.20 9.49
N ALA A 138 -6.87 -0.86 9.10
CA ALA A 138 -6.33 -1.90 8.24
C ALA A 138 -5.86 -1.38 6.88
N VAL A 139 -6.58 -0.42 6.30
CA VAL A 139 -6.18 0.24 5.04
C VAL A 139 -4.95 1.11 5.27
N ARG A 140 -4.91 1.88 6.36
CA ARG A 140 -3.75 2.70 6.73
C ARG A 140 -2.50 1.84 6.85
N GLU A 141 -2.57 0.78 7.64
CA GLU A 141 -1.45 -0.16 7.85
C GLU A 141 -0.98 -0.77 6.53
N ALA A 142 -1.91 -1.26 5.69
CA ALA A 142 -1.54 -1.86 4.41
C ALA A 142 -0.90 -0.86 3.44
N VAL A 143 -1.42 0.38 3.38
CA VAL A 143 -0.86 1.42 2.51
C VAL A 143 0.52 1.85 3.00
N LEU A 144 0.67 2.13 4.31
CA LEU A 144 1.94 2.58 4.86
C LEU A 144 3.01 1.48 4.86
N ALA A 145 2.63 0.20 4.86
CA ALA A 145 3.56 -0.90 4.66
C ALA A 145 4.21 -0.84 3.26
N LEU A 146 3.44 -0.56 2.21
CA LEU A 146 3.96 -0.52 0.82
C LEU A 146 4.43 0.87 0.37
N ALA A 147 3.96 1.94 1.02
CA ALA A 147 4.29 3.33 0.71
C ALA A 147 4.55 4.14 2.01
N PRO A 148 5.60 3.79 2.77
CA PRO A 148 5.95 4.42 4.06
C PRO A 148 6.37 5.88 3.94
N GLU A 149 6.74 6.35 2.74
CA GLU A 149 7.01 7.76 2.47
C GLU A 149 5.75 8.64 2.45
N LEU A 150 4.55 8.04 2.44
CA LEU A 150 3.30 8.76 2.58
C LEU A 150 3.12 9.22 4.04
N SER A 151 2.65 10.45 4.22
CA SER A 151 2.43 11.06 5.54
C SER A 151 1.18 10.50 6.24
N GLY A 152 0.27 9.87 5.50
CA GLY A 152 -0.89 9.22 6.07
C GLY A 152 -1.90 8.74 5.04
N VAL A 153 -3.01 8.21 5.57
CA VAL A 153 -4.18 7.81 4.80
C VAL A 153 -5.40 8.50 5.36
N GLU A 154 -6.22 9.06 4.48
CA GLU A 154 -7.44 9.78 4.82
C GLU A 154 -8.61 9.32 3.95
N ARG A 155 -9.83 9.56 4.43
CA ARG A 155 -11.04 9.33 3.64
C ARG A 155 -11.21 10.44 2.63
N ALA A 156 -11.40 10.08 1.37
CA ALA A 156 -11.67 11.06 0.34
C ALA A 156 -12.99 11.82 0.65
N PRO A 157 -13.03 13.14 0.46
CA PRO A 157 -14.26 13.91 0.62
C PRO A 157 -15.31 13.45 -0.41
N GLY A 158 -16.55 13.18 0.05
CA GLY A 158 -17.68 12.79 -0.81
C GLY A 158 -18.12 11.32 -0.75
N GLY A 159 -17.80 10.58 0.33
CA GLY A 159 -18.23 9.20 0.56
C GLY A 159 -19.73 8.99 0.83
N GLU A 160 -20.54 10.05 0.90
CA GLU A 160 -22.00 9.97 0.96
C GLU A 160 -22.60 10.57 -0.32
N GLU A 161 -23.44 9.77 -0.98
CA GLU A 161 -24.23 10.10 -2.17
C GLU A 161 -23.48 10.26 -3.50
N ARG A 162 -23.20 9.12 -4.15
CA ARG A 162 -23.72 9.01 -5.52
C ARG A 162 -25.22 9.20 -5.41
N ARG A 163 -25.71 10.44 -5.54
CA ARG A 163 -27.12 10.68 -5.86
C ARG A 163 -27.35 9.92 -7.14
N SER A 164 -27.98 8.75 -7.02
CA SER A 164 -28.77 8.21 -8.10
C SER A 164 -29.54 9.41 -8.63
N ALA A 165 -29.24 9.83 -9.87
CA ALA A 165 -30.09 10.77 -10.55
C ALA A 165 -31.42 10.05 -10.65
N PHE A 166 -32.28 10.31 -9.67
CA PHE A 166 -33.62 9.77 -9.60
C PHE A 166 -34.33 10.42 -10.77
N VAL A 167 -34.38 9.70 -11.90
CA VAL A 167 -35.18 10.08 -13.05
C VAL A 167 -36.59 9.60 -12.73
N PRO A 168 -37.54 10.48 -12.37
CA PRO A 168 -38.92 10.06 -12.14
C PRO A 168 -39.43 9.44 -13.44
N LEU A 169 -40.05 8.27 -13.37
CA LEU A 169 -40.61 7.57 -14.53
C LEU A 169 -41.62 8.44 -15.30
N GLU A 170 -42.16 9.47 -14.65
CA GLU A 170 -42.99 10.53 -15.23
C GLU A 170 -42.30 11.28 -16.39
N THR A 171 -40.96 11.30 -16.40
CA THR A 171 -40.15 11.96 -17.44
C THR A 171 -39.83 11.06 -18.64
N LEU A 172 -40.09 9.74 -18.54
CA LEU A 172 -39.93 8.79 -19.63
C LEU A 172 -41.20 8.72 -20.49
N THR A 173 -41.43 9.75 -21.30
CA THR A 173 -42.41 9.69 -22.39
C THR A 173 -41.80 8.99 -23.60
N VAL A 174 -42.00 7.67 -23.67
CA VAL A 174 -41.68 6.88 -24.87
C VAL A 174 -42.63 7.30 -25.99
N ARG A 175 -42.11 7.99 -26.99
CA ARG A 175 -42.81 8.22 -28.27
C ARG A 175 -42.82 6.90 -29.04
N THR A 176 -43.91 6.15 -28.93
CA THR A 176 -44.18 5.03 -29.83
C THR A 176 -44.51 5.58 -31.21
N ALA A 177 -43.68 5.26 -32.20
CA ALA A 177 -43.97 5.52 -33.60
C ALA A 177 -45.20 4.71 -34.02
N SER A 178 -46.14 5.35 -34.69
CA SER A 178 -47.31 4.70 -35.27
C SER A 178 -46.89 3.74 -36.38
N ALA A 179 -47.39 2.52 -36.29
CA ALA A 179 -47.36 1.54 -37.35
C ALA A 179 -48.15 2.08 -38.56
N GLY A 180 -47.46 2.25 -39.69
CA GLY A 180 -48.10 2.49 -40.98
C GLY A 180 -48.90 1.27 -41.41
N GLU A 181 -50.13 1.55 -41.83
CA GLU A 181 -51.18 0.63 -42.23
C GLU A 181 -50.82 -0.19 -43.48
N ARG A 182 -51.38 -1.40 -43.54
CA ARG A 182 -51.41 -2.26 -44.72
C ARG A 182 -52.77 -2.10 -45.43
N SER A 183 -52.69 -2.19 -46.76
CA SER A 183 -53.75 -2.35 -47.79
C SER A 183 -54.30 -1.08 -48.41
#